data_AF-A0A1G1M9D2-F1
#
_entry.id   AF-A0A1G1M9D2-F1
#
_cell.length_a   1.000
_cell.length_b   1.000
_cell.length_c   1.000
_cell.angle_alpha   90.00
_cell.angle_beta   90.00
_cell.angle_gamma   90.00
#
_symmetry.space_group_name_H-M   'P 1'
#
loop_
_entity.id
_entity.type
_entity.pdbx_description
1 polymer ?
#
loop_
_entity_poly.entity_id
_entity_poly.type
_entity_poly.pdbx_seq_one_letter_code
_entity_poly.pdbx_strand_id
1 'polypeptide(L)' 'MRLWMRNWSRPISRRWAGVPAPNIQLLQDWKAVRTDIEEFILGWLPKRLTSESVVIVYFSGQAAVSPSGET' A
#
# COMPACT_ATOMS: atom_id res chain seq x y z
N MET A 1 24.11 -16.92 -20.73
CA MET A 1 22.74 -16.46 -20.43
C MET A 1 22.32 -17.06 -19.08
N ARG A 2 22.39 -16.28 -17.98
CA ARG A 2 21.84 -16.65 -16.67
C ARG A 2 21.74 -15.38 -15.82
N LEU A 3 20.63 -14.66 -16.01
CA LEU A 3 20.24 -13.50 -15.22
C LEU A 3 19.25 -13.97 -14.14
N TRP A 4 19.12 -13.21 -13.06
CA TRP A 4 18.12 -13.33 -11.98
C TRP A 4 18.46 -14.27 -10.81
N MET A 5 19.34 -13.78 -9.93
CA MET A 5 19.26 -13.95 -8.46
C MET A 5 20.34 -13.04 -7.87
N ARG A 6 20.12 -11.71 -7.91
CA ARG A 6 20.99 -10.76 -7.21
C ARG A 6 20.16 -9.66 -6.57
N ASN A 7 20.02 -9.79 -5.25
CA ASN A 7 19.77 -8.75 -4.27
C ASN A 7 18.44 -7.96 -4.35
N TRP A 8 17.41 -8.51 -3.70
CA TRP A 8 16.25 -7.74 -3.21
C TRP A 8 16.56 -6.94 -1.93
N SER A 9 17.81 -6.93 -1.46
CA SER A 9 18.25 -6.20 -0.25
C SER A 9 18.49 -4.71 -0.46
N ARG A 10 18.10 -4.14 -1.60
CA ARG A 10 18.08 -2.69 -1.78
C ARG A 10 16.75 -2.18 -1.23
N PRO A 11 16.72 -1.29 -0.21
CA PRO A 11 15.49 -0.61 0.11
C PRO A 11 15.03 0.04 -1.18
N ILE A 12 13.84 -0.32 -1.66
CA ILE A 12 13.19 0.37 -2.78
C ILE A 12 13.25 1.84 -2.39
N SER A 13 14.16 2.58 -3.01
CA SER A 13 14.48 3.94 -2.61
C SER A 13 13.17 4.71 -2.66
N ARG A 14 12.75 5.24 -1.51
CA ARG A 14 11.47 5.91 -1.20
C ARG A 14 11.17 7.11 -2.11
N ARG A 15 11.08 6.89 -3.41
CA ARG A 15 10.61 7.83 -4.43
C ARG A 15 9.53 7.11 -5.21
N TRP A 16 8.37 6.99 -4.57
CA TRP A 16 7.16 6.60 -5.27
C TRP A 16 6.71 7.83 -6.04
N ALA A 17 6.97 7.88 -7.35
CA ALA A 17 6.38 8.85 -8.30
C ALA A 17 6.35 10.35 -7.87
N GLY A 18 7.30 10.81 -7.04
CA GLY A 18 7.32 12.20 -6.54
C GLY A 18 6.54 12.46 -5.25
N VAL A 19 5.96 11.43 -4.62
CA VAL A 19 5.27 11.53 -3.33
C VAL A 19 6.30 11.57 -2.18
N PRO A 20 6.23 12.55 -1.26
CA PRO A 20 7.09 12.61 -0.09
C PRO A 20 6.94 11.36 0.79
N ALA A 21 8.06 10.82 1.28
CA ALA A 21 8.06 9.62 2.13
C ALA A 21 7.09 9.67 3.34
N PRO A 22 6.88 10.81 4.03
CA PRO A 22 5.91 10.89 5.14
C PRO A 22 4.44 10.74 4.72
N ASN A 23 4.14 10.84 3.42
CA ASN A 23 2.81 10.70 2.86
C ASN A 23 2.58 9.30 2.26
N ILE A 24 3.56 8.40 2.40
CA ILE A 24 3.48 7.03 1.90
C ILE A 24 3.37 6.11 3.10
N GLN A 25 2.30 5.33 3.15
CA GLN A 25 2.23 4.17 4.01
C GLN A 25 2.34 2.91 3.17
N LEU A 26 3.21 2.00 3.61
CA LEU A 26 3.43 0.72 2.97
C LEU A 26 3.13 -0.40 3.97
N LEU A 27 2.11 -1.19 3.66
CA LEU A 27 1.77 -2.41 4.38
C LEU A 27 2.34 -3.60 3.58
N GLN A 28 3.37 -4.25 4.12
CA GLN A 28 4.04 -5.42 3.52
C GLN A 28 4.52 -6.37 4.63
N ASP A 29 5.02 -7.55 4.27
CA ASP A 29 5.64 -8.51 5.20
C ASP A 29 4.73 -8.83 6.41
N TRP A 30 3.53 -9.34 6.15
CA TRP A 30 2.51 -9.72 7.16
C TRP A 30 1.80 -8.56 7.88
N LYS A 31 2.11 -7.30 7.54
CA LYS A 31 1.43 -6.10 8.08
C LYS A 31 0.25 -5.62 7.23
N ALA A 32 -0.26 -6.48 6.36
CA ALA A 32 -1.39 -6.21 5.48
C ALA A 32 -2.61 -7.06 5.87
N VAL A 33 -2.82 -7.26 7.18
CA VAL A 33 -4.04 -7.90 7.67
C VAL A 33 -5.18 -6.89 7.73
N ARG A 34 -6.43 -7.38 7.80
CA ARG A 34 -7.64 -6.54 7.79
C ARG A 34 -7.57 -5.37 8.77
N THR A 35 -7.16 -5.61 10.00
CA THR A 35 -7.07 -4.58 11.05
C THR A 35 -6.07 -3.48 10.71
N ASP A 36 -4.89 -3.82 10.17
CA ASP A 36 -3.89 -2.82 9.77
C ASP A 36 -4.40 -1.95 8.63
N ILE A 37 -5.12 -2.56 7.67
CA ILE A 37 -5.74 -1.85 6.55
C ILE A 37 -6.84 -0.92 7.05
N GLU A 38 -7.71 -1.39 7.96
CA GLU A 38 -8.77 -0.57 8.55
C GLU A 38 -8.21 0.61 9.35
N GLU A 39 -7.21 0.38 10.21
CA GLU A 39 -6.55 1.44 10.97
C GLU A 39 -5.94 2.48 10.03
N PHE A 40 -5.29 2.02 8.95
CA PHE A 40 -4.72 2.91 7.97
C PHE A 40 -5.78 3.77 7.26
N ILE A 41 -6.81 3.14 6.70
CA ILE A 41 -7.82 3.82 5.89
C ILE A 41 -8.71 4.73 6.74
N LEU A 42 -9.10 4.28 7.94
CA LEU A 42 -10.07 4.98 8.79
C LEU A 42 -9.40 5.89 9.81
N GLY A 43 -8.19 5.56 10.25
CA GLY A 43 -7.48 6.27 11.32
C GLY A 43 -6.37 7.19 10.83
N TRP A 44 -5.48 6.69 9.97
CA TRP A 44 -4.29 7.43 9.53
C TRP A 44 -4.59 8.39 8.38
N LEU A 45 -5.31 7.91 7.36
CA LEU A 45 -5.52 8.65 6.10
C LEU A 45 -6.35 9.92 6.30
N PRO A 46 -7.51 9.91 6.99
CA PRO A 46 -8.38 11.10 7.07
C PRO A 46 -7.73 12.28 7.79
N LYS A 47 -6.79 12.01 8.70
CA LYS A 47 -6.05 13.05 9.45
C LYS A 47 -5.02 13.80 8.59
N ARG A 48 -4.80 13.37 7.34
CA ARG A 48 -3.75 13.86 6.45
C ARG A 48 -4.28 14.36 5.11
N LEU A 49 -5.60 14.39 4.93
CA LEU A 49 -6.25 14.83 3.70
C LEU A 49 -6.86 16.23 3.84
N THR A 50 -6.87 16.92 2.71
CA THR A 50 -7.67 18.11 2.43
C THR A 50 -8.60 17.82 1.25
N SER A 51 -9.53 18.73 0.94
CA SER A 51 -10.42 18.59 -0.22
C SER A 51 -9.66 18.42 -1.55
N GLU A 52 -8.46 18.99 -1.65
CA GLU A 52 -7.63 18.97 -2.86
C GLU A 52 -6.63 17.80 -2.89
N SER A 53 -6.69 16.90 -1.91
CA SER A 53 -5.74 15.80 -1.82
C SER A 53 -6.03 14.71 -2.85
N VAL A 54 -4.99 14.23 -3.51
CA VAL A 54 -5.04 13.05 -4.38
C VAL A 54 -4.53 11.84 -3.62
N VAL A 55 -5.34 10.79 -3.53
CA VAL A 55 -4.99 9.52 -2.87
C VAL A 55 -4.73 8.45 -3.94
N ILE A 56 -3.58 7.79 -3.85
CA ILE A 56 -3.22 6.67 -4.71
C ILE A 56 -3.22 5.41 -3.85
N VAL A 57 -4.06 4.44 -4.20
CA VAL A 57 -4.09 3.12 -3.54
C VAL A 57 -3.55 2.08 -4.51
N TYR A 58 -2.52 1.37 -4.09
CA TYR A 58 -1.97 0.22 -4.81
C TYR A 58 -2.13 -1.02 -3.93
N PHE A 59 -2.77 -2.05 -4.48
CA PHE A 59 -2.94 -3.35 -3.83
C PHE A 59 -2.43 -4.44 -4.77
N SER A 60 -1.63 -5.36 -4.21
CA SER A 60 -1.16 -6.55 -4.90
C SER A 60 -1.38 -7.74 -3.98
N GLY A 61 -2.42 -8.52 -4.25
CA GLY A 61 -2.80 -9.66 -3.43
C GLY A 61 -4.04 -10.37 -3.98
N GLN A 62 -4.54 -11.34 -3.22
CA GLN A 62 -5.78 -12.03 -3.55
C GLN A 62 -6.98 -11.24 -3.04
N ALA A 63 -8.01 -11.13 -3.87
CA ALA A 63 -9.32 -10.64 -3.48
C ALA A 63 -10.33 -11.76 -3.73
N ALA A 64 -11.16 -12.05 -2.72
CA ALA A 64 -12.31 -12.93 -2.88
C ALA A 64 -13.55 -12.05 -3.02
N VAL A 65 -14.31 -12.29 -4.08
CA VAL A 65 -15.61 -11.67 -4.28
C VAL A 65 -16.65 -12.69 -3.81
N SER A 66 -17.60 -12.27 -2.98
CA SER A 66 -18.71 -13.15 -2.61
C SER A 66 -19.53 -13.49 -3.87
N PRO A 67 -20.18 -14.66 -3.95
CA PRO A 67 -21.00 -15.03 -5.10
C PRO A 67 -22.15 -14.04 -5.39
N SER A 68 -22.61 -13.31 -4.38
CA SER A 68 -23.63 -12.27 -4.50
C SER A 68 -23.08 -10.89 -4.89
N GLY A 69 -21.75 -10.72 -4.95
CA GLY A 69 -21.12 -9.41 -5.19
C GLY A 69 -21.23 -8.44 -4.02
N GLU A 70 -21.76 -8.87 -2.88
CA GLU A 70 -21.84 -8.07 -1.66
C GLU A 70 -20.65 -8.37 -0.74
N THR A 71 -19.90 -7.32 -0.38
CA THR A 71 -18.88 -7.32 0.67
C THR A 71 -19.25 -6.31 1.73
#